data_AF-A0A963RSX1-F1
#
_entry.id   AF-A0A963RSX1-F1
#
_cell.length_a   1.000
_cell.length_b   1.000
_cell.length_c   1.000
_cell.angle_alpha   90.00
_cell.angle_beta   90.00
_cell.angle_gamma   90.00
#
_symmetry.space_group_name_H-M   'P 1'
#
loop_
_entity.id
_entity.type
_entity.pdbx_description
1 polymer ?
#
loop_
_entity_poly.entity_id
_entity_poly.type
_entity_poly.pdbx_seq_one_letter_code
_entity_poly.pdbx_strand_id
1 'polypeptide(L)'
;PLCTPALAATLNTPADLAHARLLRHPLLPWQPWFAAAGLTWPAPESGPEFDDAMMMLEAAAAGGGVALSVGLLARSYLAAGTLVAPFD
;
A
#
# COMPACT_ATOMS: atom_id res chain seq x y z
N PRO A 1 -3.72 -2.72 2.18
CA PRO A 1 -2.82 -2.01 1.26
C PRO A 1 -3.66 -1.39 0.15
N LEU A 2 -3.17 -0.32 -0.46
CA LEU A 2 -3.88 0.43 -1.48
C LEU A 2 -2.92 0.80 -2.60
N CYS A 3 -3.39 0.67 -3.83
CA CYS A 3 -2.68 1.09 -5.02
C CYS A 3 -3.67 1.51 -6.11
N THR A 4 -3.16 2.04 -7.22
CA THR A 4 -4.01 2.34 -8.38
C THR A 4 -4.61 1.06 -8.98
N PRO A 5 -5.79 1.12 -9.63
CA PRO A 5 -6.37 -0.04 -10.30
C PRO A 5 -5.43 -0.70 -11.31
N ALA A 6 -4.61 0.10 -12.01
CA ALA A 6 -3.64 -0.42 -12.98
C ALA A 6 -2.54 -1.26 -12.32
N LEU A 7 -2.04 -0.83 -11.15
CA LEU A 7 -1.06 -1.60 -10.39
C LEU A 7 -1.71 -2.82 -9.73
N ALA A 8 -2.94 -2.70 -9.23
CA ALA A 8 -3.68 -3.83 -8.66
C ALA A 8 -3.87 -4.97 -9.68
N ALA A 9 -4.10 -4.64 -10.96
CA ALA A 9 -4.25 -5.63 -12.02
C ALA A 9 -3.00 -6.49 -12.27
N THR A 10 -1.83 -6.09 -11.77
CA THR A 10 -0.59 -6.87 -11.86
C THR A 10 -0.27 -7.66 -10.58
N LEU A 11 -1.07 -7.51 -9.52
CA LEU A 11 -0.85 -8.13 -8.21
C LEU A 11 -1.92 -9.21 -7.99
N ASN A 12 -1.54 -10.48 -8.15
CA ASN A 12 -2.45 -11.62 -8.00
C ASN A 12 -2.44 -12.18 -6.58
N THR A 13 -1.30 -12.08 -5.89
CA THR A 13 -1.10 -12.59 -4.54
C THR A 13 -0.35 -11.57 -3.67
N PRO A 14 -0.49 -11.62 -2.33
CA PRO A 14 0.31 -10.79 -1.44
C PRO A 14 1.83 -10.90 -1.69
N ALA A 15 2.32 -12.05 -2.13
CA ALA A 15 3.73 -12.26 -2.46
C ALA A 15 4.21 -11.45 -3.68
N ASP A 16 3.31 -10.96 -4.54
CA ASP A 16 3.68 -10.11 -5.67
C ASP A 16 4.15 -8.72 -5.21
N LEU A 17 3.87 -8.34 -3.95
CA LEU A 17 4.38 -7.12 -3.34
C LEU A 17 5.92 -7.07 -3.26
N ALA A 18 6.63 -8.20 -3.37
CA ALA A 18 8.09 -8.22 -3.48
C ALA A 18 8.60 -7.45 -4.72
N HIS A 19 7.75 -7.32 -5.74
CA HIS A 19 8.07 -6.62 -7.00
C HIS A 19 7.44 -5.23 -7.07
N ALA A 20 6.63 -4.85 -6.09
CA ALA A 20 5.98 -3.56 -6.04
C ALA A 20 6.82 -2.55 -5.24
N ARG A 21 6.71 -1.27 -5.61
CA ARG A 21 7.28 -0.19 -4.81
C ARG A 21 6.40 0.05 -3.59
N LEU A 22 6.91 -0.26 -2.41
CA LEU A 22 6.19 -0.08 -1.14
C LEU A 22 6.45 1.32 -0.59
N LEU A 23 5.38 2.07 -0.37
CA LEU A 23 5.43 3.37 0.29
C LEU A 23 5.37 3.14 1.80
N ARG A 24 6.25 3.82 2.54
CA ARG A 24 6.48 3.59 3.97
C ARG A 24 6.02 4.79 4.77
N HIS A 25 5.48 4.52 5.96
CA HIS A 25 5.11 5.53 6.94
C HIS A 25 5.36 4.97 8.34
N PRO A 26 6.02 5.69 9.26
CA PRO A 26 6.43 5.16 10.57
C PRO A 26 5.29 4.57 11.42
N LEU A 27 4.10 5.17 11.36
CA LEU A 27 2.91 4.71 12.08
C LEU A 27 2.09 3.61 11.38
N LEU A 28 2.46 3.23 10.15
CA LEU A 28 1.78 2.22 9.36
C LEU A 28 2.80 1.16 8.90
N PRO A 29 3.38 0.39 9.84
CA PRO A 29 4.41 -0.58 9.51
C PRO A 29 3.87 -1.70 8.63
N TRP A 30 4.67 -2.13 7.67
CA TRP A 30 4.34 -3.24 6.77
C TRP A 30 4.42 -4.61 7.41
N GLN A 31 5.27 -4.80 8.40
CA GLN A 31 5.51 -6.11 9.01
C GLN A 31 4.23 -6.74 9.60
N PRO A 32 3.38 -6.03 10.37
CA PRO A 32 2.10 -6.59 10.81
C PRO A 32 1.17 -6.96 9.65
N TRP A 33 1.18 -6.18 8.57
CA TRP A 33 0.37 -6.47 7.40
C TRP A 33 0.89 -7.72 6.66
N PHE A 34 2.20 -7.86 6.48
CA PHE A 34 2.82 -9.06 5.90
C PHE A 34 2.49 -10.30 6.71
N ALA A 35 2.63 -10.24 8.03
CA ALA A 35 2.30 -11.36 8.91
C ALA A 35 0.83 -11.78 8.78
N ALA A 36 -0.10 -10.81 8.72
CA ALA A 36 -1.51 -11.09 8.49
C ALA A 36 -1.80 -11.71 7.11
N ALA A 37 -0.99 -11.37 6.10
CA ALA A 37 -1.05 -11.95 4.77
C ALA A 37 -0.32 -13.32 4.65
N GLY A 38 0.17 -13.88 5.76
CA GLY A 38 0.91 -15.15 5.77
C GLY A 38 2.36 -15.05 5.29
N LEU A 39 2.91 -13.83 5.16
CA LEU A 39 4.27 -13.57 4.72
C LEU A 39 5.19 -13.35 5.93
N THR A 40 6.23 -14.16 6.05
CA THR A 40 7.30 -14.01 7.06
C THR A 40 8.43 -13.12 6.55
N TRP A 41 8.08 -11.92 6.09
CA TRP A 41 9.04 -10.95 5.57
C TRP A 41 9.42 -9.91 6.63
N PRO A 42 10.66 -9.39 6.60
CA PRO A 42 11.01 -8.24 7.41
C PRO A 42 10.24 -6.99 6.95
N ALA A 43 10.23 -5.95 7.78
CA ALA A 43 9.78 -4.64 7.34
C ALA A 43 10.62 -4.18 6.12
N PRO A 44 10.02 -3.54 5.12
CA PRO A 44 10.76 -3.04 3.97
C PRO A 44 11.69 -1.91 4.42
N GLU A 45 12.98 -2.08 4.13
CA GLU A 45 14.02 -1.10 4.45
C GLU A 45 14.24 -0.09 3.31
N SER A 46 13.59 -0.30 2.16
CA SER A 46 13.74 0.51 0.95
C SER A 46 12.40 1.04 0.46
N GLY A 47 12.47 2.08 -0.38
CA GLY A 47 11.31 2.79 -0.90
C GLY A 47 11.05 4.12 -0.18
N PRO A 48 10.21 4.99 -0.78
CA PRO A 48 9.90 6.30 -0.23
C PRO A 48 9.24 6.18 1.14
N GLU A 49 9.72 7.00 2.07
CA GLU A 49 9.12 7.18 3.38
C GLU A 49 8.43 8.53 3.42
N PHE A 50 7.25 8.57 4.03
CA PHE A 50 6.44 9.76 4.19
C PHE A 50 6.11 9.95 5.67
N ASP A 51 6.26 11.17 6.16
CA ASP A 51 5.86 11.56 7.52
C ASP A 51 4.36 11.86 7.63
N ASP A 52 3.70 12.11 6.49
CA ASP A 52 2.27 12.40 6.39
C ASP A 52 1.55 11.32 5.58
N ALA A 53 0.56 10.68 6.21
CA ALA A 53 -0.20 9.58 5.61
C ALA A 53 -1.07 10.03 4.42
N MET A 54 -1.57 11.27 4.41
CA MET A 54 -2.32 11.81 3.26
C MET A 54 -1.39 12.05 2.08
N MET A 55 -0.19 12.60 2.29
CA MET A 55 0.79 12.73 1.21
C MET A 55 1.21 11.37 0.64
N MET A 56 1.35 10.35 1.48
CA MET A 56 1.61 8.98 1.03
C MET A 56 0.47 8.43 0.16
N LEU A 57 -0.79 8.68 0.53
CA LEU A 57 -1.96 8.26 -0.25
C LEU A 57 -2.04 9.00 -1.58
N GLU A 58 -1.78 10.30 -1.61
CA GLU A 58 -1.68 11.07 -2.86
C GLU A 58 -0.59 10.51 -3.77
N ALA A 59 0.59 10.19 -3.21
CA ALA A 59 1.66 9.57 -3.97
C ALA A 59 1.27 8.19 -4.53
N ALA A 60 0.54 7.38 -3.76
CA ALA A 60 0.00 6.11 -4.24
C ALA A 60 -1.02 6.33 -5.37
N ALA A 61 -1.92 7.30 -5.22
CA ALA A 61 -2.96 7.63 -6.21
C ALA A 61 -2.35 8.15 -7.53
N ALA A 62 -1.21 8.83 -7.45
CA ALA A 62 -0.40 9.22 -8.60
C ALA A 62 0.40 8.06 -9.25
N GLY A 63 0.21 6.81 -8.80
CA GLY A 63 0.92 5.64 -9.31
C GLY A 63 2.32 5.45 -8.73
N GLY A 64 2.65 6.14 -7.63
CA GLY A 64 3.97 6.09 -7.01
C GLY A 64 4.31 4.76 -6.32
N GLY A 65 3.32 3.91 -6.06
CA GLY A 65 3.50 2.60 -5.44
C GLY A 65 2.28 2.10 -4.68
N VAL A 66 2.50 1.15 -3.78
CA VAL A 66 1.50 0.59 -2.87
C VAL A 66 1.68 1.22 -1.49
N ALA A 67 0.61 1.76 -0.92
CA ALA A 67 0.60 2.32 0.43
C ALA A 67 -0.18 1.45 1.41
N LEU A 68 0.20 1.50 2.69
CA LEU A 68 -0.70 1.12 3.77
C LEU A 68 -1.53 2.32 4.21
N SER A 69 -2.76 2.05 4.67
CA SER A 69 -3.63 3.10 5.17
C SER A 69 -4.66 2.52 6.14
N VAL A 70 -5.18 3.38 7.01
CA VAL A 70 -6.35 3.08 7.83
C VAL A 70 -7.63 3.42 7.07
N GLY A 71 -8.68 2.66 7.33
CA GLY A 71 -9.92 2.75 6.57
C GLY A 71 -10.52 4.15 6.49
N LEU A 72 -10.34 5.02 7.51
CA LEU A 72 -10.85 6.39 7.50
C LEU A 72 -10.18 7.27 6.43
N LEU A 73 -8.85 7.21 6.30
CA LEU A 73 -8.10 8.02 5.34
C LEU A 73 -8.30 7.52 3.90
N ALA A 74 -8.50 6.22 3.75
CA ALA A 74 -8.71 5.57 2.46
C ALA A 74 -10.10 5.82 1.86
N ARG A 75 -11.10 6.25 2.65
CA ARG A 75 -12.52 6.24 2.23
C ARG A 75 -12.77 7.00 0.93
N SER A 76 -12.24 8.22 0.82
CA SER A 76 -12.45 9.06 -0.35
C SER A 76 -11.82 8.45 -1.60
N TYR A 77 -10.59 7.94 -1.51
CA TYR A 77 -9.90 7.31 -2.63
C TYR A 77 -10.58 6.01 -3.09
N LEU A 78 -11.01 5.18 -2.14
CA LEU A 78 -11.74 3.94 -2.42
C LEU A 78 -13.10 4.23 -3.05
N ALA A 79 -13.84 5.20 -2.52
CA ALA A 79 -15.14 5.59 -3.06
C ALA A 79 -15.02 6.19 -4.48
N ALA A 80 -13.94 6.91 -4.76
CA ALA A 80 -13.64 7.45 -6.08
C ALA A 80 -13.03 6.42 -7.04
N GLY A 81 -12.60 5.24 -6.55
CA GLY A 81 -11.90 4.22 -7.33
C GLY A 81 -10.50 4.63 -7.79
N THR A 82 -9.95 5.73 -7.27
CA THR A 82 -8.57 6.17 -7.59
C THR A 82 -7.53 5.27 -6.94
N LEU A 83 -7.86 4.73 -5.77
CA LEU A 83 -7.15 3.63 -5.13
C LEU A 83 -8.10 2.46 -4.91
N VAL A 84 -7.54 1.25 -4.93
CA VAL A 84 -8.24 0.00 -4.63
C VAL A 84 -7.42 -0.84 -3.65
N ALA A 85 -8.10 -1.73 -2.92
CA ALA A 85 -7.44 -2.80 -2.19
C ALA A 85 -7.21 -3.98 -3.15
N PRO A 86 -5.95 -4.37 -3.46
CA PRO A 86 -5.66 -5.42 -4.43
C PRO A 86 -5.90 -6.84 -3.91
N PHE A 87 -6.14 -7.00 -2.61
CA PHE A 87 -6.33 -8.29 -1.95
C PHE A 87 -7.59 -8.22 -1.07
N ASP A 88 -8.40 -9.29 -1.10
CA ASP A 88 -9.58 -9.48 -0.26
C ASP A 88 -9.22 -9.89 1.18
#